data_AF-A0A1V6EQ76-F1
#
_entry.id   AF-A0A1V6EQ76-F1
#
_cell.length_a   1.000
_cell.length_b   1.000
_cell.length_c   1.000
_cell.angle_alpha   90.00
_cell.angle_beta   90.00
_cell.angle_gamma   90.00
#
_symmetry.space_group_name_H-M   'P 1'
#
loop_
_entity.id
_entity.type
_entity.pdbx_description
1 polymer ?
#
loop_
_entity_poly.entity_id
_entity_poly.type
_entity_poly.pdbx_seq_one_letter_code
_entity_poly.pdbx_strand_id
1 'polypeptide(L)'
;MEALERRTGVCQDFAHIMIGCLRAMGVPARYVSGYLLTHPPAGQPRLIGSDASHAWVAVYLPDLPGAQDGNGWYDLDPTNNRSGWASPGEDYVTLALGRDYSDISPMRGVIHGGARHTLTVAVTVQPLQELLSGTTPAPHEEGESGIRDAAAEPLPPLPPLPTLTPLSELPDEHQRQTQGL
;
A
#
# COMPACT_ATOMS: atom_id res chain seq x y z
N MET A 1 -5.51 8.33 6.87
CA MET A 1 -5.04 9.73 6.94
C MET A 1 -3.70 9.86 7.66
N GLU A 2 -3.34 8.94 8.56
CA GLU A 2 -2.08 8.99 9.31
C GLU A 2 -0.82 9.16 8.44
N ALA A 3 -0.69 8.46 7.31
CA ALA A 3 0.47 8.63 6.41
C ALA A 3 0.54 10.01 5.74
N LEU A 4 -0.61 10.62 5.43
CA LEU A 4 -0.69 11.98 4.88
C LEU A 4 -0.32 13.02 5.95
N GLU A 5 -0.78 12.82 7.18
CA GLU A 5 -0.49 13.68 8.33
C GLU A 5 0.99 13.60 8.75
N ARG A 6 1.58 12.41 8.70
CA ARG A 6 2.99 12.18 9.07
C ARG A 6 3.96 12.38 7.92
N ARG A 7 3.47 12.48 6.67
CA ARG A 7 4.26 12.45 5.43
C ARG A 7 5.21 11.25 5.34
N THR A 8 4.85 10.16 6.00
CA THR A 8 5.61 8.91 6.03
C THR A 8 4.63 7.76 5.86
N GLY A 9 4.98 6.80 5.02
CA GLY A 9 4.14 5.67 4.68
C GLY A 9 4.86 4.76 3.70
N VAL A 10 4.26 3.61 3.43
CA VAL A 10 4.73 2.69 2.36
C VAL A 10 4.08 3.08 1.03
N CYS A 11 4.56 2.51 -0.09
CA CYS A 11 4.04 2.81 -1.43
C CYS A 11 2.51 2.63 -1.55
N GLN A 12 1.95 1.63 -0.85
CA GLN A 12 0.51 1.40 -0.76
C GLN A 12 -0.25 2.60 -0.18
N ASP A 13 0.27 3.25 0.86
CA ASP A 13 -0.38 4.40 1.50
C ASP A 13 -0.47 5.57 0.54
N PHE A 14 0.64 5.89 -0.13
CA PHE A 14 0.70 6.98 -1.10
C PHE A 14 -0.21 6.72 -2.31
N ALA A 15 -0.24 5.48 -2.82
CA ALA A 15 -1.14 5.09 -3.90
C ALA A 15 -2.62 5.24 -3.49
N HIS A 16 -3.01 4.77 -2.30
CA HIS A 16 -4.38 4.92 -1.80
C HIS A 16 -4.78 6.38 -1.58
N ILE A 17 -3.89 7.19 -0.99
CA ILE A 17 -4.14 8.62 -0.80
C ILE A 17 -4.40 9.29 -2.15
N MET A 18 -3.52 9.07 -3.13
CA MET A 18 -3.64 9.68 -4.45
C MET A 18 -4.89 9.22 -5.20
N ILE A 19 -5.23 7.92 -5.17
CA ILE A 19 -6.48 7.38 -5.74
C ILE A 19 -7.70 8.02 -5.07
N GLY A 20 -7.69 8.16 -3.74
CA GLY A 20 -8.76 8.81 -2.99
C GLY A 20 -8.97 10.25 -3.44
N CYS A 21 -7.88 11.03 -3.54
CA CYS A 21 -7.93 12.41 -4.03
C CYS A 21 -8.46 12.52 -5.46
N LEU A 22 -7.97 11.70 -6.39
CA LEU A 22 -8.41 11.70 -7.79
C LEU A 22 -9.90 11.38 -7.90
N ARG A 23 -10.36 10.32 -7.21
CA ARG A 23 -11.76 9.92 -7.22
C ARG A 23 -12.67 10.97 -6.58
N ALA A 24 -12.21 11.66 -5.53
CA ALA A 24 -12.96 12.76 -4.92
C ALA A 24 -13.16 13.94 -5.90
N MET A 25 -12.24 14.12 -6.85
CA MET A 25 -12.37 15.10 -7.94
C MET A 25 -13.14 14.56 -9.16
N GLY A 26 -13.72 13.37 -9.08
CA GLY A 26 -14.44 12.73 -10.19
C GLY A 26 -13.54 12.14 -11.27
N VAL A 27 -12.23 12.05 -11.02
CA VAL A 27 -11.26 11.49 -11.98
C VAL A 27 -11.16 9.98 -11.76
N PRO A 28 -11.40 9.13 -12.78
CA PRO A 28 -11.25 7.70 -12.64
C PRO A 28 -9.77 7.33 -12.42
N ALA A 29 -9.50 6.63 -11.33
CA ALA A 29 -8.17 6.16 -10.98
C ALA A 29 -8.25 4.70 -10.50
N ARG A 30 -7.20 3.92 -10.78
CA ARG A 30 -7.05 2.52 -10.36
C ARG A 30 -5.71 2.31 -9.68
N TYR A 31 -5.67 1.33 -8.80
CA TYR A 31 -4.49 0.86 -8.11
C TYR A 31 -3.73 -0.11 -9.02
N VAL A 32 -2.42 0.05 -9.08
CA VAL A 32 -1.52 -0.83 -9.83
C VAL A 32 -0.52 -1.43 -8.87
N SER A 33 -0.34 -2.75 -8.91
CA SER A 33 0.73 -3.44 -8.20
C SER A 33 1.69 -4.09 -9.18
N GLY A 34 2.96 -4.14 -8.77
CA GLY A 34 4.01 -4.67 -9.60
C GLY A 34 5.35 -4.74 -8.90
N TYR A 35 6.41 -4.73 -9.70
CA TYR A 35 7.79 -4.61 -9.22
C TYR A 35 8.46 -3.39 -9.84
N LEU A 36 9.38 -2.79 -9.09
CA LEU A 36 10.25 -1.71 -9.54
C LEU A 36 11.70 -2.20 -9.49
N LEU A 37 12.41 -2.11 -10.62
CA LEU A 37 13.85 -2.32 -10.64
C LEU A 37 14.53 -1.19 -9.87
N THR A 38 15.11 -1.52 -8.72
CA THR A 38 15.80 -0.54 -7.88
C THR A 38 17.29 -0.48 -8.21
N HIS A 39 17.83 0.75 -8.23
CA HIS A 39 19.25 1.03 -8.39
C HIS A 39 19.79 1.56 -7.05
N PRO A 40 20.24 0.66 -6.14
CA PRO A 40 20.80 1.08 -4.88
C PRO A 40 22.14 1.82 -5.09
N PRO A 41 22.56 2.67 -4.13
CA PRO A 41 23.88 3.28 -4.14
C PRO A 41 25.00 2.23 -4.27
N ALA A 42 26.15 2.64 -4.83
CA ALA A 42 27.31 1.76 -4.99
C ALA A 42 27.71 1.10 -3.66
N GLY A 43 27.77 -0.23 -3.64
CA GLY A 43 28.11 -1.03 -2.46
C GLY A 43 26.90 -1.57 -1.67
N GLN A 44 25.67 -1.23 -2.05
CA GLN A 44 24.46 -1.83 -1.47
C GLN A 44 23.85 -2.87 -2.42
N PRO A 45 23.31 -3.98 -1.90
CA PRO A 45 22.64 -4.99 -2.72
C PRO A 45 21.35 -4.42 -3.33
N ARG A 46 21.01 -4.85 -4.55
CA ARG A 46 19.70 -4.51 -5.16
C ARG A 46 18.60 -5.16 -4.33
N LEU A 47 17.44 -4.52 -4.25
CA LEU A 47 16.27 -5.16 -3.66
C LEU A 47 15.82 -6.30 -4.57
N ILE A 48 15.56 -7.47 -3.98
CA ILE A 48 15.10 -8.68 -4.65
C ILE A 48 13.82 -9.13 -3.95
N GLY A 49 12.85 -9.61 -4.70
CA GLY A 49 11.66 -10.29 -4.18
C GLY A 49 10.55 -9.34 -3.80
N SER A 50 9.87 -9.69 -2.71
CA SER A 50 8.86 -8.83 -2.06
C SER A 50 9.40 -7.44 -1.74
N ASP A 51 10.71 -7.30 -1.52
CA ASP A 51 11.34 -6.02 -1.21
C ASP A 51 11.46 -5.11 -2.44
N ALA A 52 11.31 -5.66 -3.66
CA ALA A 52 11.15 -4.89 -4.89
C ALA A 52 9.69 -4.68 -5.29
N SER A 53 8.74 -5.23 -4.52
CA SER A 53 7.32 -5.03 -4.80
C SER A 53 6.94 -3.56 -4.63
N HIS A 54 6.06 -3.08 -5.50
CA HIS A 54 5.72 -1.68 -5.56
C HIS A 54 4.25 -1.47 -5.92
N ALA A 55 3.75 -0.29 -5.56
CA ALA A 55 2.39 0.13 -5.82
C ALA A 55 2.35 1.57 -6.31
N TRP A 56 1.54 1.81 -7.34
CA TRP A 56 1.35 3.13 -7.93
C TRP A 56 -0.08 3.29 -8.45
N VAL A 57 -0.35 4.41 -9.12
CA VAL A 57 -1.67 4.81 -9.56
C VAL A 57 -1.73 4.90 -11.08
N ALA A 58 -2.79 4.39 -11.69
CA ALA A 58 -3.12 4.72 -13.07
C ALA A 58 -4.40 5.57 -13.12
N VAL A 59 -4.34 6.68 -13.84
CA VAL A 59 -5.46 7.62 -14.03
C VAL A 59 -5.99 7.51 -15.45
N TYR A 60 -7.31 7.54 -15.63
CA TYR A 60 -7.91 7.53 -16.96
C TYR A 60 -8.12 8.95 -17.48
N LEU A 61 -7.57 9.22 -18.66
CA LEU A 61 -7.62 10.49 -19.36
C LEU A 61 -8.33 10.26 -20.71
N PRO A 62 -9.61 10.64 -20.84
CA PRO A 62 -10.42 10.34 -22.02
C PRO A 62 -9.97 11.07 -23.29
N ASP A 63 -9.23 12.17 -23.14
CA ASP A 63 -8.78 13.00 -24.26
C ASP A 63 -7.44 12.51 -24.85
N LEU A 64 -6.84 11.45 -24.30
CA LEU A 64 -5.61 10.88 -24.82
C LEU A 64 -5.83 10.07 -26.10
N PRO A 65 -4.86 10.06 -27.03
CA PRO A 65 -4.89 9.16 -28.16
C PRO A 65 -5.02 7.70 -27.72
N GLY A 66 -6.01 6.98 -28.26
CA GLY A 66 -6.29 5.59 -27.90
C GLY A 66 -7.20 5.42 -26.68
N ALA A 67 -7.65 6.51 -26.05
CA ALA A 67 -8.55 6.43 -24.90
C ALA A 67 -9.88 5.73 -25.23
N GLN A 68 -10.45 6.01 -26.41
CA GLN A 68 -11.65 5.31 -26.91
C GLN A 68 -11.45 3.79 -27.09
N ASP A 69 -10.20 3.35 -27.26
CA ASP A 69 -9.84 1.94 -27.42
C ASP A 69 -9.46 1.28 -26.08
N GLY A 70 -9.68 1.99 -24.95
CA GLY A 70 -9.34 1.52 -23.61
C GLY A 70 -7.90 1.83 -23.17
N ASN A 71 -7.10 2.50 -24.00
CA ASN A 71 -5.68 2.81 -23.73
C ASN A 71 -5.46 4.20 -23.11
N GLY A 72 -6.51 4.82 -22.56
CA GLY A 72 -6.46 6.16 -21.97
C GLY A 72 -5.88 6.19 -20.56
N TRP A 73 -5.13 5.16 -20.15
CA TRP A 73 -4.59 5.06 -18.80
C TRP A 73 -3.18 5.61 -18.73
N TYR A 74 -2.90 6.33 -17.65
CA TYR A 74 -1.64 7.01 -17.44
C TYR A 74 -1.11 6.78 -16.03
N ASP A 75 0.13 6.34 -15.91
CA ASP A 75 0.71 5.94 -14.63
C ASP A 75 1.36 7.12 -13.89
N LEU A 76 1.16 7.15 -12.58
CA LEU A 76 1.66 8.13 -11.62
C LEU A 76 2.20 7.39 -10.40
N ASP A 77 3.45 7.64 -10.03
CA ASP A 77 4.08 7.08 -8.84
C ASP A 77 4.33 8.18 -7.79
N PRO A 78 3.42 8.33 -6.80
CA PRO A 78 3.57 9.32 -5.74
C PRO A 78 4.72 8.99 -4.77
N THR A 79 5.19 7.74 -4.71
CA THR A 79 6.26 7.32 -3.79
C THR A 79 7.61 7.81 -4.30
N ASN A 80 7.86 7.67 -5.60
CA ASN A 80 9.13 8.01 -6.24
C ASN A 80 9.07 9.32 -7.02
N ASN A 81 7.98 10.10 -6.88
CA ASN A 81 7.73 11.34 -7.62
C ASN A 81 7.90 11.16 -9.15
N ARG A 82 7.40 10.05 -9.70
CA ARG A 82 7.38 9.83 -11.15
C ARG A 82 6.04 10.19 -11.74
N SER A 83 6.11 11.11 -12.70
CA SER A 83 5.02 11.56 -13.55
C SER A 83 5.61 12.03 -14.88
N GLY A 84 4.79 12.26 -15.90
CA GLY A 84 5.27 12.63 -17.23
C GLY A 84 5.18 11.46 -18.22
N TRP A 85 5.24 11.77 -19.51
CA TRP A 85 4.79 10.87 -20.60
C TRP A 85 5.49 9.51 -20.66
N ALA A 86 6.68 9.41 -20.06
CA ALA A 86 7.45 8.18 -19.94
C ALA A 86 7.12 7.35 -18.68
N SER A 87 6.14 7.77 -17.86
CA SER A 87 5.77 7.05 -16.64
C SER A 87 4.94 5.80 -16.97
N PRO A 88 5.13 4.70 -16.22
CA PRO A 88 5.95 4.60 -15.00
C PRO A 88 7.46 4.42 -15.30
N GLY A 89 7.79 3.93 -16.49
CA GLY A 89 9.16 3.71 -16.98
C GLY A 89 9.40 2.25 -17.35
N GLU A 90 10.51 1.97 -18.03
CA GLU A 90 10.91 0.60 -18.41
C GLU A 90 11.36 -0.27 -17.21
N ASP A 91 11.62 0.37 -16.08
CA ASP A 91 12.00 -0.24 -14.81
C ASP A 91 10.80 -0.75 -14.00
N TYR A 92 9.57 -0.58 -14.48
CA TYR A 92 8.36 -1.06 -13.83
C TYR A 92 7.80 -2.29 -14.54
N VAL A 93 7.46 -3.31 -13.75
CA VAL A 93 6.76 -4.51 -14.23
C VAL A 93 5.38 -4.55 -13.59
N THR A 94 4.34 -4.37 -14.41
CA THR A 94 2.94 -4.45 -13.94
C THR A 94 2.55 -5.91 -13.70
N LEU A 95 1.96 -6.19 -12.54
CA LEU A 95 1.42 -7.53 -12.22
C LEU A 95 -0.10 -7.53 -12.15
N ALA A 96 -0.71 -6.54 -11.50
CA ALA A 96 -2.15 -6.52 -11.31
C ALA A 96 -2.73 -5.09 -11.24
N LEU A 97 -4.01 -5.00 -11.57
CA LEU A 97 -4.79 -3.76 -11.64
C LEU A 97 -6.09 -3.96 -10.85
N GLY A 98 -6.42 -3.04 -9.95
CA GLY A 98 -7.60 -3.12 -9.09
C GLY A 98 -8.15 -1.76 -8.68
N ARG A 99 -9.28 -1.71 -7.97
CA ARG A 99 -9.79 -0.43 -7.44
C ARG A 99 -8.96 0.03 -6.24
N ASP A 100 -8.46 -0.92 -5.45
CA ASP A 100 -7.57 -0.71 -4.32
C ASP A 100 -6.77 -1.99 -4.05
N TYR A 101 -6.04 -2.02 -2.93
CA TYR A 101 -5.19 -3.15 -2.57
C TYR A 101 -6.00 -4.43 -2.29
N SER A 102 -7.22 -4.31 -1.78
CA SER A 102 -8.04 -5.48 -1.40
C SER A 102 -8.50 -6.31 -2.59
N ASP A 103 -8.61 -5.67 -3.77
CA ASP A 103 -8.93 -6.34 -5.04
C ASP A 103 -7.76 -7.18 -5.58
N ILE A 104 -6.51 -6.85 -5.20
CA ILE A 104 -5.29 -7.42 -5.81
C ILE A 104 -4.22 -7.79 -4.78
N SER A 105 -4.61 -8.07 -3.54
CA SER A 105 -3.68 -8.50 -2.49
C SER A 105 -2.93 -9.76 -2.95
N PRO A 106 -1.60 -9.75 -3.01
CA PRO A 106 -0.81 -10.88 -3.50
C PRO A 106 -0.99 -12.15 -2.63
N MET A 107 -1.48 -11.97 -1.40
CA MET A 107 -1.76 -13.02 -0.43
C MET A 107 -3.17 -12.81 0.13
N ARG A 108 -4.05 -13.79 -0.04
CA ARG A 108 -5.39 -13.80 0.57
C ARG A 108 -5.77 -15.23 0.96
N GLY A 109 -6.06 -15.45 2.23
CA GLY A 109 -6.46 -16.76 2.75
C GLY A 109 -6.98 -16.66 4.18
N VAL A 110 -7.71 -17.69 4.62
CA VAL A 110 -8.15 -17.85 6.01
C VAL A 110 -7.38 -19.03 6.59
N ILE A 111 -6.60 -18.79 7.64
CA ILE A 111 -5.88 -19.86 8.35
C ILE A 111 -6.85 -20.48 9.36
N HIS A 112 -7.18 -21.75 9.17
CA HIS A 112 -7.92 -22.55 10.16
C HIS A 112 -6.93 -23.48 10.89
N GLY A 113 -6.56 -23.12 12.13
CA GLY A 113 -5.68 -23.93 12.99
C GLY A 113 -4.43 -23.18 13.48
N GLY A 114 -3.90 -23.60 14.65
CA GLY A 114 -2.81 -22.92 15.38
C GLY A 114 -1.40 -23.44 15.07
N ALA A 115 -1.07 -23.71 13.81
CA ALA A 115 0.29 -24.06 13.40
C ALA A 115 1.03 -22.83 12.86
N ARG A 116 2.35 -22.76 13.09
CA ARG A 116 3.21 -21.73 12.48
C ARG A 116 3.36 -22.06 10.99
N HIS A 117 2.90 -21.17 10.12
CA HIS A 117 3.11 -21.27 8.68
C HIS A 117 4.16 -20.25 8.25
N THR A 118 5.21 -20.72 7.57
CA THR A 118 6.22 -19.88 6.94
C THR A 118 6.03 -19.94 5.43
N LEU A 119 5.90 -18.78 4.79
CA LEU A 119 5.91 -18.67 3.33
C LEU A 119 7.20 -17.98 2.90
N THR A 120 7.89 -18.59 1.94
CA THR A 120 9.08 -18.00 1.32
C THR A 120 8.76 -17.65 -0.14
N VAL A 121 8.96 -16.38 -0.51
CA VAL A 121 8.76 -15.88 -1.87
C VAL A 121 10.01 -15.13 -2.30
N ALA A 122 10.55 -15.46 -3.47
CA ALA A 122 11.70 -14.77 -4.08
C ALA A 122 11.39 -14.45 -5.54
N VAL A 123 11.62 -13.21 -5.94
CA VAL A 123 11.37 -12.69 -7.30
C VAL A 123 12.52 -11.78 -7.72
N THR A 124 13.12 -12.00 -8.88
CA THR A 124 14.20 -11.13 -9.35
C THR A 124 13.75 -10.37 -10.59
N VAL A 125 13.79 -9.03 -10.51
CA VAL A 125 13.66 -8.16 -11.68
C VAL A 125 15.06 -7.79 -12.16
N GLN A 126 15.31 -7.95 -13.46
CA GLN A 126 16.60 -7.63 -14.06
C GLN A 126 16.40 -7.09 -15.49
N PRO A 127 17.30 -6.21 -15.97
CA PRO A 127 17.32 -5.80 -17.37
C PRO A 127 17.45 -6.99 -18.31
N LEU A 128 16.78 -6.92 -19.46
CA LEU A 128 16.81 -7.99 -20.47
C LEU A 128 18.24 -8.29 -20.94
N GLN A 129 19.09 -7.28 -21.05
CA GLN A 129 20.48 -7.44 -21.49
C GLN A 129 21.33 -8.22 -20.48
N GLU A 130 21.08 -8.04 -19.17
CA GLU A 130 21.76 -8.78 -18.11
C GLU A 130 21.36 -10.27 -18.16
N LEU A 131 20.05 -10.53 -18.31
CA LEU A 131 19.50 -11.88 -18.46
C LEU A 131 20.13 -12.63 -19.65
N LEU A 132 20.25 -11.96 -20.80
CA LEU A 132 20.81 -12.53 -22.02
C LEU A 132 22.32 -12.76 -21.93
N SER A 133 23.02 -11.99 -21.09
CA SER A 133 24.48 -12.08 -20.91
C SER A 133 24.89 -13.23 -19.98
N GLY A 134 23.93 -13.90 -19.32
CA GLY A 134 24.22 -15.00 -18.39
C GLY A 134 24.85 -14.55 -17.07
N THR A 135 24.88 -13.24 -16.81
CA THR A 135 25.33 -12.67 -15.54
C THR A 135 24.27 -13.01 -14.49
N THR A 136 24.44 -14.14 -13.81
CA THR A 136 23.59 -14.47 -12.67
C THR A 136 23.92 -13.47 -11.56
N PRO A 137 22.97 -12.66 -11.07
CA PRO A 137 23.22 -11.84 -9.90
C PRO A 137 23.66 -12.76 -8.76
N ALA A 138 24.68 -12.33 -8.00
CA ALA A 138 25.24 -13.15 -6.93
C ALA A 138 24.12 -13.65 -5.99
N PRO A 139 24.13 -14.92 -5.57
CA PRO A 139 23.20 -15.40 -4.57
C PRO A 139 23.41 -14.58 -3.28
N HIS A 140 22.33 -14.01 -2.76
CA HIS A 140 22.38 -13.25 -1.52
C HIS A 140 22.10 -14.17 -0.34
N GLU A 141 22.81 -13.96 0.76
CA GLU A 141 22.47 -14.57 2.05
C GLU A 141 21.03 -14.19 2.40
N GLU A 142 20.27 -15.18 2.86
CA GLU A 142 18.89 -15.06 3.33
C GLU A 142 18.83 -14.04 4.48
N GLY A 143 18.75 -12.75 4.14
CA GLY A 143 18.21 -11.76 5.06
C GLY A 143 16.76 -12.14 5.29
N GLU A 144 16.35 -12.33 6.54
CA GLU A 144 14.95 -12.47 6.91
C GLU A 144 14.17 -11.23 6.43
N SER A 145 13.74 -11.21 5.16
CA SER A 145 12.55 -10.48 4.74
C SER A 145 11.37 -11.27 5.31
N GLY A 146 11.30 -11.25 6.64
CA GLY A 146 10.03 -11.42 7.29
C GLY A 146 9.18 -10.31 6.71
N ILE A 147 8.14 -10.68 5.98
CA ILE A 147 6.87 -10.00 6.17
C ILE A 147 6.70 -10.05 7.70
N ARG A 148 7.14 -8.99 8.38
CA ARG A 148 6.61 -8.66 9.67
C ARG A 148 5.16 -8.41 9.34
N ASP A 149 4.34 -9.46 9.44
CA ASP A 149 3.11 -9.31 10.16
C ASP A 149 3.53 -8.47 11.36
N ALA A 150 3.12 -7.21 11.35
CA ALA A 150 3.06 -6.48 12.59
C ALA A 150 2.20 -7.39 13.46
N ALA A 151 2.86 -8.27 14.23
CA ALA A 151 2.25 -8.91 15.36
C ALA A 151 1.68 -7.72 16.09
N ALA A 152 0.36 -7.60 16.07
CA ALA A 152 -0.33 -6.59 16.82
C ALA A 152 0.23 -6.70 18.23
N GLU A 153 1.01 -5.70 18.65
CA GLU A 153 1.30 -5.50 20.06
C GLU A 153 -0.06 -5.64 20.76
N PRO A 154 -0.20 -6.57 21.72
CA PRO A 154 -1.48 -6.77 22.37
C PRO A 154 -1.95 -5.42 22.88
N LEU A 155 -3.13 -4.99 22.42
CA LEU A 155 -3.71 -3.71 22.80
C LEU A 155 -3.58 -3.55 24.31
N PRO A 156 -3.09 -2.40 24.81
CA PRO A 156 -3.07 -2.17 26.24
C PRO A 156 -4.49 -2.38 26.79
N PRO A 157 -4.64 -2.96 27.98
CA PRO A 157 -5.97 -3.24 28.54
C PRO A 157 -6.79 -1.96 28.53
N LEU A 158 -8.03 -2.07 28.05
CA LEU A 158 -8.94 -0.93 27.99
C LEU A 158 -8.98 -0.24 29.36
N PRO A 159 -8.87 1.10 29.42
CA PRO A 159 -9.02 1.80 30.68
C PRO A 159 -10.39 1.43 31.29
N PRO A 160 -10.48 1.32 32.63
CA PRO A 160 -11.76 1.02 33.27
C PRO A 160 -12.79 2.06 32.84
N LEU A 161 -13.99 1.59 32.49
CA LEU A 161 -15.11 2.46 32.17
C LEU A 161 -15.27 3.50 33.29
N PRO A 162 -15.44 4.79 32.97
CA PRO A 162 -15.65 5.79 33.99
C PRO A 162 -16.89 5.41 34.79
N THR A 163 -16.75 5.40 36.12
CA THR A 163 -17.88 5.19 37.02
C THR A 163 -18.89 6.29 36.74
N LEU A 164 -20.07 5.92 36.24
CA LEU A 164 -21.15 6.87 36.05
C LEU A 164 -21.50 7.44 37.41
N THR A 165 -21.26 8.73 37.61
CA THR A 165 -21.72 9.47 38.77
C THR A 165 -23.24 9.28 38.86
N PRO A 166 -23.77 8.76 39.99
CA PRO A 166 -25.21 8.60 40.13
C PRO A 166 -25.89 9.97 39.96
N LEU A 167 -27.03 9.99 39.28
CA LEU A 167 -27.77 11.21 38.92
C LEU A 167 -28.06 12.13 40.13
N SER A 168 -28.06 11.57 41.34
CA SER A 168 -28.20 12.27 42.63
C SER A 168 -27.03 13.17 43.01
N GLU A 169 -25.86 13.02 42.38
CA GLU A 169 -24.62 13.77 42.69
C GLU A 169 -24.24 14.80 41.61
N LEU A 170 -25.05 14.92 40.55
CA LEU A 170 -24.90 15.99 39.54
C LEU A 170 -25.50 17.31 40.04
N PRO A 171 -24.92 18.48 39.69
CA PRO A 171 -25.49 19.79 40.06
C PRO A 171 -26.94 19.96 39.59
N ASP A 172 -27.78 20.59 40.41
CA ASP A 172 -29.25 20.73 40.24
C ASP A 172 -29.71 21.25 38.86
N GLU A 173 -28.83 21.91 38.10
CA GLU A 173 -29.12 22.39 36.75
C GLU A 173 -29.41 21.26 35.75
N HIS A 174 -28.84 20.07 35.96
CA HIS A 174 -29.03 18.90 35.09
C HIS A 174 -30.18 17.98 35.51
N GLN A 175 -30.68 18.07 36.75
CA GLN A 175 -31.82 17.26 37.22
C GLN A 175 -33.18 17.78 36.74
N ARG A 176 -33.26 19.03 36.26
CA ARG A 176 -34.53 19.66 35.82
C ARG A 176 -34.96 19.33 34.38
N GLN A 177 -34.19 18.53 33.62
CA GLN A 177 -34.51 18.23 32.22
C GLN A 177 -35.25 16.89 31.98
N THR A 178 -35.58 16.11 33.01
CA THR A 178 -36.24 14.79 32.85
C THR A 178 -37.61 14.66 33.53
N GLN A 179 -38.24 15.74 34.00
CA GLN A 179 -39.63 15.75 34.50
C GLN A 179 -40.55 16.67 33.71
N GLY A 180 -40.34 16.77 32.40
CA GLY A 180 -41.14 17.61 31.50
C GLY A 180 -41.38 16.98 30.14
N LEU A 181 -41.89 15.74 30.11
CA LEU A 181 -42.80 15.17 29.10
C LEU A 181 -43.19 13.73 29.51
#